data_AF-A0A1B1AGY4-F1
#
_entry.id   AF-A0A1B1AGY4-F1
#
_cell.length_a   1.000
_cell.length_b   1.000
_cell.length_c   1.000
_cell.angle_alpha   90.00
_cell.angle_beta   90.00
_cell.angle_gamma   90.00
#
_symmetry.space_group_name_H-M   'P 1'
#
loop_
_entity.id
_entity.type
_entity.pdbx_description
1 polymer ?
#
loop_
_entity_poly.entity_id
_entity_poly.type
_entity_poly.pdbx_seq_one_letter_code
_entity_poly.pdbx_strand_id
1 'polypeptide(L)'
;MLAILFAQAVVNVPAISPAELFGAPANPSHLSLVVADTVSETDPQKLCPQANCTSLFLGRYENARTLAGVALPTQFAARVEMGSPWNMRYRLALIVEQRPGMEPLVRAMAGFNQNTSEACFDVRETEALRWQPEAPEIVRQNAVMCVNENG
;
A
#
# COMPACT_ATOMS: atom_id res chain seq x y z
N MET A 1 33.62 -1.02 29.48
CA MET A 1 32.23 -1.26 29.04
C MET A 1 31.85 -0.12 28.12
N LEU A 2 31.75 -0.37 26.81
CA LEU A 2 31.30 0.61 25.82
C LEU A 2 29.77 0.56 25.80
N ALA A 3 29.10 1.62 26.27
CA ALA A 3 27.65 1.73 26.20
C ALA A 3 27.26 2.18 24.78
N ILE A 4 26.66 1.27 24.01
CA ILE A 4 26.09 1.57 22.70
C ILE A 4 24.75 2.26 22.93
N LEU A 5 24.69 3.57 22.67
CA LEU A 5 23.46 4.34 22.57
C LEU A 5 22.72 3.89 21.30
N PHE A 6 21.66 3.09 21.48
CA PHE A 6 20.67 2.88 20.44
C PHE A 6 19.86 4.17 20.27
N ALA A 7 20.18 4.95 19.23
CA ALA A 7 19.33 6.03 18.79
C ALA A 7 18.02 5.43 18.26
N GLN A 8 16.96 5.45 19.08
CA GLN A 8 15.62 5.18 18.61
C GLN A 8 15.20 6.37 17.74
N ALA A 9 15.35 6.23 16.43
CA ALA A 9 14.76 7.15 15.48
C ALA A 9 13.24 7.01 15.58
N VAL A 10 12.64 7.83 16.44
CA VAL A 10 11.18 8.03 16.47
C VAL A 10 10.86 8.66 15.12
N VAL A 11 10.33 7.85 14.20
CA VAL A 11 9.88 8.32 12.89
C VAL A 11 8.71 9.27 13.17
N ASN A 12 8.99 10.57 13.17
CA ASN A 12 7.99 11.60 13.42
C ASN A 12 7.16 11.78 12.15
N VAL A 13 6.12 10.97 12.02
CA VAL A 13 5.22 10.98 10.87
C VAL A 13 4.20 12.11 11.08
N PRO A 14 4.15 13.15 10.22
CA PRO A 14 3.20 14.24 10.42
C PRO A 14 1.75 13.74 10.39
N ALA A 15 0.95 14.24 11.34
CA ALA A 15 -0.49 14.02 11.41
C ALA A 15 -1.17 14.82 10.29
N ILE A 16 -1.59 14.12 9.24
CA ILE A 16 -2.30 14.67 8.08
C ILE A 16 -3.67 13.99 8.06
N SER A 17 -4.75 14.73 7.81
CA SER A 17 -6.09 14.14 7.77
C SER A 17 -6.27 13.23 6.53
N PRO A 18 -7.15 12.21 6.57
CA PRO A 18 -7.47 11.42 5.38
C PRO A 18 -7.97 12.28 4.21
N ALA A 19 -8.83 13.27 4.47
CA ALA A 19 -9.34 14.16 3.44
C ALA A 19 -8.23 14.90 2.68
N GLU A 20 -7.18 15.35 3.38
CA GLU A 20 -6.02 15.99 2.74
C GLU A 20 -5.13 14.97 2.00
N LEU A 21 -4.99 13.75 2.52
CA LEU A 21 -4.17 12.71 1.90
C LEU A 21 -4.78 12.14 0.62
N PHE A 22 -6.10 11.97 0.58
CA PHE A 22 -6.82 11.32 -0.51
C PHE A 22 -7.56 12.31 -1.43
N GLY A 23 -7.77 13.55 -0.98
CA GLY A 23 -8.49 14.58 -1.76
C GLY A 23 -7.72 15.13 -2.96
N ALA A 24 -6.39 14.99 -2.98
CA ALA A 24 -5.59 15.33 -4.15
C ALA A 24 -5.69 14.22 -5.22
N PRO A 25 -5.90 14.56 -6.50
CA PRO A 25 -5.83 13.59 -7.58
C PRO A 25 -4.42 12.99 -7.64
N ALA A 26 -4.34 11.67 -7.78
CA ALA A 26 -3.05 10.98 -7.87
C ALA A 26 -2.33 11.36 -9.17
N ASN A 27 -1.01 11.53 -9.11
CA ASN A 27 -0.20 11.66 -10.32
C ASN A 27 0.03 10.27 -10.94
N PRO A 28 -0.45 9.99 -12.17
CA PRO A 28 -0.26 8.71 -12.84
C PRO A 28 1.20 8.24 -12.93
N SER A 29 2.14 9.18 -12.99
CA SER A 29 3.58 8.88 -13.08
C SER A 29 4.18 8.40 -11.77
N HIS A 30 3.45 8.48 -10.67
CA HIS A 30 3.89 8.07 -9.33
C HIS A 30 3.10 6.87 -8.80
N LEU A 31 2.16 6.34 -9.59
CA LEU A 31 1.37 5.20 -9.20
C LEU A 31 2.07 3.90 -9.61
N SER A 32 1.91 2.90 -8.76
CA SER A 32 2.41 1.55 -8.96
C SER A 32 1.36 0.54 -8.52
N LEU A 33 1.15 -0.51 -9.32
CA LEU A 33 0.43 -1.70 -8.90
C LEU A 33 1.45 -2.70 -8.36
N VAL A 34 1.26 -3.13 -7.11
CA VAL A 34 2.24 -3.94 -6.39
C VAL A 34 1.54 -5.09 -5.67
N VAL A 35 2.13 -6.28 -5.69
CA VAL A 35 1.78 -7.37 -4.79
C VAL A 35 2.82 -7.43 -3.68
N ALA A 36 2.41 -7.47 -2.42
CA ALA A 36 3.30 -7.55 -1.28
C ALA A 36 2.66 -8.28 -0.10
N ASP A 37 3.49 -8.73 0.84
CA ASP A 37 3.04 -9.33 2.09
C ASP A 37 3.12 -8.30 3.22
N THR A 38 2.16 -8.31 4.14
CA THR A 38 2.26 -7.53 5.39
C THR A 38 3.29 -8.17 6.32
N VAL A 39 4.06 -7.37 7.06
CA VAL A 39 5.21 -7.85 7.85
C VAL A 39 4.80 -8.46 9.21
N SER A 40 3.72 -7.98 9.85
CA SER A 40 3.34 -8.40 11.21
C SER A 40 1.82 -8.45 11.43
N GLU A 41 1.37 -9.26 12.40
CA GLU A 41 0.00 -9.23 12.95
C GLU A 41 -0.29 -7.96 13.76
N THR A 42 0.77 -7.23 14.17
CA THR A 42 0.68 -5.93 14.88
C THR A 42 0.87 -4.74 13.95
N ASP A 43 1.10 -4.99 12.67
CA ASP A 43 1.00 -3.97 11.63
C ASP A 43 -0.45 -3.87 11.15
N PRO A 44 -0.90 -2.67 10.76
CA PRO A 44 -0.15 -1.43 10.66
C PRO A 44 -0.20 -0.60 11.96
N GLN A 45 0.78 0.30 12.13
CA GLN A 45 0.89 1.17 13.31
C GLN A 45 0.02 2.41 13.16
N LYS A 46 -0.80 2.75 14.17
CA LYS A 46 -1.59 4.00 14.14
C LYS A 46 -0.65 5.21 14.02
N LEU A 47 -0.92 6.07 13.04
CA LEU A 47 -0.11 7.26 12.78
C LEU A 47 -0.55 8.48 13.56
N CYS A 48 -1.72 8.44 14.17
CA CYS A 48 -2.26 9.55 14.94
C CYS A 48 -2.72 9.08 16.32
N PRO A 49 -2.21 9.69 17.41
CA PRO A 49 -2.72 9.46 18.76
C PRO A 49 -4.03 10.21 19.04
N GLN A 50 -4.44 11.13 18.15
CA GLN A 50 -5.63 11.95 18.31
C GLN A 50 -6.90 11.22 17.85
N ALA A 51 -8.01 11.42 18.55
CA ALA A 51 -9.31 10.76 18.32
C ALA A 51 -9.91 10.97 16.91
N ASN A 52 -9.38 11.90 16.12
CA ASN A 52 -9.94 12.32 14.84
C ASN A 52 -9.20 11.73 13.63
N CYS A 53 -8.17 10.92 13.85
CA CYS A 53 -7.34 10.30 12.82
C CYS A 53 -7.23 8.79 13.10
N THR A 54 -8.39 8.17 13.36
CA THR A 54 -8.51 6.76 13.77
C THR A 54 -8.27 5.78 12.63
N SER A 55 -8.35 6.24 11.38
CA SER A 55 -8.28 5.39 10.19
C SER A 55 -6.91 5.35 9.52
N LEU A 56 -5.95 6.20 9.91
CA LEU A 56 -4.65 6.26 9.24
C LEU A 56 -3.57 5.47 9.99
N PHE A 57 -2.94 4.57 9.26
CA PHE A 57 -1.89 3.71 9.77
C PHE A 57 -0.66 3.70 8.86
N LEU A 58 0.47 3.28 9.39
CA LEU A 58 1.70 2.99 8.67
C LEU A 58 1.82 1.48 8.52
N GLY A 59 1.55 0.99 7.30
CA GLY A 59 1.75 -0.40 6.93
C GLY A 59 3.19 -0.65 6.50
N ARG A 60 3.73 -1.80 6.90
CA ARG A 60 5.01 -2.32 6.42
C ARG A 60 4.76 -3.52 5.53
N TYR A 61 5.46 -3.54 4.41
CA TYR A 61 5.30 -4.53 3.36
C TYR A 61 6.65 -5.13 2.98
N GLU A 62 6.66 -6.42 2.69
CA GLU A 62 7.81 -7.17 2.20
C GLU A 62 7.46 -8.02 0.99
N ASN A 63 8.49 -8.60 0.35
CA ASN A 63 8.36 -9.38 -0.89
C ASN A 63 7.61 -8.63 -2.00
N ALA A 64 7.74 -7.31 -2.02
CA ALA A 64 7.02 -6.45 -2.93
C ALA A 64 7.45 -6.68 -4.37
N ARG A 65 6.48 -6.90 -5.24
CA ARG A 65 6.66 -7.08 -6.68
C ARG A 65 5.79 -6.08 -7.42
N THR A 66 6.45 -5.17 -8.14
CA THR A 66 5.75 -4.18 -8.97
C THR A 66 5.29 -4.85 -10.26
N LEU A 67 3.97 -4.85 -10.50
CA LEU A 67 3.34 -5.39 -11.71
C LEU A 67 3.08 -4.31 -12.76
N ALA A 68 2.87 -3.08 -12.31
CA ALA A 68 2.77 -1.93 -13.20
C ALA A 68 3.23 -0.63 -12.55
N GLY A 69 3.65 0.33 -13.38
CA GLY A 69 4.07 1.66 -12.94
C GLY A 69 5.50 1.71 -12.41
N VAL A 70 5.76 2.62 -11.47
CA VAL A 70 7.11 2.88 -10.96
C VAL A 70 7.56 1.73 -10.05
N ALA A 71 8.78 1.22 -10.25
CA ALA A 71 9.33 0.18 -9.38
C ALA A 71 9.40 0.66 -7.92
N LEU A 72 8.84 -0.15 -7.01
CA LEU A 72 9.03 0.00 -5.58
C LEU A 72 10.14 -0.93 -5.06
N PRO A 73 10.82 -0.55 -3.97
CA PRO A 73 11.71 -1.48 -3.26
C PRO A 73 10.95 -2.74 -2.80
N THR A 74 11.66 -3.87 -2.70
CA THR A 74 11.09 -5.15 -2.24
C THR A 74 10.54 -5.09 -0.82
N GLN A 75 10.99 -4.11 -0.03
CA GLN A 75 10.47 -3.80 1.29
C GLN A 75 10.16 -2.30 1.35
N PHE A 76 8.96 -1.93 1.76
CA PHE A 76 8.57 -0.53 1.87
C PHE A 76 7.57 -0.33 3.00
N ALA A 77 7.44 0.93 3.44
CA ALA A 77 6.37 1.36 4.32
C ALA A 77 5.47 2.32 3.55
N ALA A 78 4.16 2.27 3.81
CA ALA A 78 3.21 3.18 3.21
C ALA A 78 2.11 3.55 4.21
N ARG A 79 1.64 4.79 4.09
CA ARG A 79 0.41 5.25 4.75
C ARG A 79 -0.76 4.50 4.14
N VAL A 80 -1.68 4.08 4.99
CA VAL A 80 -2.84 3.32 4.58
C VAL A 80 -4.04 3.76 5.41
N GLU A 81 -5.17 3.98 4.74
CA GLU A 81 -6.45 4.20 5.42
C GLU A 81 -7.20 2.88 5.59
N MET A 82 -7.64 2.60 6.81
CA MET A 82 -8.40 1.40 7.16
C MET A 82 -9.19 1.59 8.45
N GLY A 83 -10.29 0.85 8.60
CA GLY A 83 -11.12 0.91 9.81
C GLY A 83 -10.49 0.23 11.03
N SER A 84 -9.62 -0.75 10.81
CA SER A 84 -8.96 -1.53 11.87
C SER A 84 -7.63 -2.09 11.36
N PRO A 85 -6.63 -2.28 12.25
CA PRO A 85 -5.38 -2.92 11.86
C PRO A 85 -5.60 -4.36 11.39
N TRP A 86 -4.62 -4.91 10.66
CA TRP A 86 -4.61 -6.34 10.33
C TRP A 86 -4.48 -7.16 11.62
N ASN A 87 -5.05 -8.36 11.63
CA ASN A 87 -4.96 -9.31 12.75
C ASN A 87 -4.12 -10.54 12.41
N MET A 88 -3.57 -10.60 11.20
CA MET A 88 -2.68 -11.65 10.72
C MET A 88 -1.86 -11.14 9.54
N ARG A 89 -0.91 -11.95 9.06
CA ARG A 89 -0.19 -11.68 7.82
C ARG A 89 -1.10 -11.89 6.60
N TYR A 90 -1.08 -10.93 5.69
CA TYR A 90 -1.82 -10.96 4.43
C TYR A 90 -0.89 -10.77 3.25
N ARG A 91 -1.19 -11.46 2.16
CA ARG A 91 -0.71 -11.10 0.83
C ARG A 91 -1.76 -10.23 0.17
N LEU A 92 -1.35 -9.07 -0.34
CA LEU A 92 -2.24 -8.03 -0.84
C LEU A 92 -1.78 -7.53 -2.20
N ALA A 93 -2.75 -7.20 -3.06
CA ALA A 93 -2.50 -6.30 -4.18
C ALA A 93 -2.78 -4.87 -3.73
N LEU A 94 -1.91 -3.94 -4.12
CA LEU A 94 -1.88 -2.56 -3.65
C LEU A 94 -1.70 -1.60 -4.83
N ILE A 95 -2.46 -0.51 -4.84
CA ILE A 95 -2.17 0.66 -5.68
C ILE A 95 -1.45 1.68 -4.80
N VAL A 96 -0.16 1.89 -5.06
CA VAL A 96 0.71 2.73 -4.24
C VAL A 96 1.08 4.01 -4.99
N GLU A 97 0.90 5.16 -4.36
CA GLU A 97 1.36 6.46 -4.83
C GLU A 97 2.67 6.85 -4.13
N GLN A 98 3.73 7.05 -4.91
CA GLN A 98 4.97 7.65 -4.42
C GLN A 98 4.79 9.17 -4.26
N ARG A 99 5.07 9.69 -3.07
CA ARG A 99 4.93 11.12 -2.77
C ARG A 99 6.28 11.71 -2.38
N PRO A 100 6.88 12.57 -3.24
CA PRO A 100 8.17 13.18 -2.93
C PRO A 100 8.17 13.86 -1.56
N GLY A 101 9.14 13.50 -0.71
CA GLY A 101 9.28 14.06 0.63
C GLY A 101 8.30 13.51 1.69
N MET A 102 7.50 12.49 1.36
CA MET A 102 6.56 11.85 2.30
C MET A 102 6.61 10.32 2.16
N GLU A 103 6.03 9.61 3.12
CA GLU A 103 5.79 8.17 2.95
C GLU A 103 4.83 7.91 1.78
N PRO A 104 5.04 6.83 1.00
CA PRO A 104 4.09 6.38 0.00
C PRO A 104 2.67 6.23 0.56
N LEU A 105 1.66 6.32 -0.30
CA LEU A 105 0.26 6.15 0.05
C LEU A 105 -0.32 4.91 -0.63
N VAL A 106 -0.96 4.03 0.13
CA VAL A 106 -1.86 3.03 -0.44
C VAL A 106 -3.16 3.72 -0.80
N ARG A 107 -3.42 3.88 -2.10
CA ARG A 107 -4.64 4.50 -2.65
C ARG A 107 -5.80 3.51 -2.68
N ALA A 108 -5.50 2.24 -2.94
CA ALA A 108 -6.45 1.14 -2.92
C ALA A 108 -5.71 -0.15 -2.53
N MET A 109 -6.44 -1.09 -1.92
CA MET A 109 -5.93 -2.40 -1.57
C MET A 109 -6.99 -3.48 -1.83
N ALA A 110 -6.55 -4.65 -2.26
CA ALA A 110 -7.39 -5.83 -2.41
C ALA A 110 -6.68 -7.06 -1.82
N GLY A 111 -7.43 -7.86 -1.07
CA GLY A 111 -6.96 -9.18 -0.61
C GLY A 111 -7.18 -10.24 -1.68
N PHE A 112 -6.30 -11.24 -1.73
CA PHE A 112 -6.47 -12.38 -2.61
C PHE A 112 -7.60 -13.30 -2.11
N ASN A 113 -8.52 -13.63 -3.00
CA ASN A 113 -9.56 -14.60 -2.72
C ASN A 113 -8.96 -16.02 -2.70
N GLN A 114 -9.19 -16.77 -1.63
CA GLN A 114 -8.60 -18.11 -1.44
C GLN A 114 -9.06 -19.15 -2.49
N ASN A 115 -10.23 -18.95 -3.12
CA ASN A 115 -10.76 -19.88 -4.11
C ASN A 115 -10.27 -19.55 -5.52
N THR A 116 -10.17 -18.27 -5.87
CA THR A 116 -9.78 -17.84 -7.24
C THR A 116 -8.32 -17.45 -7.36
N SER A 117 -7.63 -17.21 -6.24
CA SER A 117 -6.27 -16.63 -6.19
C SER A 117 -6.21 -15.25 -6.88
N GLU A 118 -7.29 -14.48 -6.84
CA GLU A 118 -7.39 -13.17 -7.48
C GLU A 118 -7.61 -12.06 -6.44
N ALA A 119 -6.95 -10.93 -6.66
CA ALA A 119 -7.22 -9.67 -5.97
C ALA A 119 -7.71 -8.65 -6.99
N CYS A 120 -8.96 -8.19 -6.85
CA CYS A 120 -9.62 -7.36 -7.85
C CYS A 120 -9.87 -5.93 -7.36
N PHE A 121 -9.78 -5.00 -8.31
CA PHE A 121 -10.06 -3.57 -8.14
C PHE A 121 -11.17 -3.16 -9.10
N ASP A 122 -11.96 -2.17 -8.68
CA ASP A 122 -12.88 -1.48 -9.57
C ASP A 122 -12.06 -0.67 -10.60
N VAL A 123 -12.52 -0.64 -11.85
CA VAL A 123 -11.82 0.08 -12.93
C VAL A 123 -11.51 1.54 -12.56
N ARG A 124 -12.37 2.21 -11.78
CA ARG A 124 -12.17 3.60 -11.31
C ARG A 124 -10.96 3.76 -10.43
N GLU A 125 -10.60 2.75 -9.65
CA GLU A 125 -9.40 2.76 -8.79
C GLU A 125 -8.12 2.65 -9.63
N THR A 126 -8.24 2.07 -10.82
CA THR A 126 -7.13 1.75 -11.72
C THR A 126 -6.98 2.70 -12.90
N GLU A 127 -7.93 3.60 -13.11
CA GLU A 127 -7.97 4.49 -14.28
C GLU A 127 -6.71 5.36 -14.40
N ALA A 128 -6.17 5.81 -13.26
CA ALA A 128 -4.97 6.63 -13.21
C ALA A 128 -3.66 5.82 -13.34
N LEU A 129 -3.68 4.48 -13.29
CA LEU A 129 -2.47 3.68 -13.37
C LEU A 129 -1.88 3.73 -14.78
N ARG A 130 -0.57 3.95 -14.84
CA ARG A 130 0.21 3.71 -16.06
C ARG A 130 0.67 2.25 -16.08
N TRP A 131 0.20 1.52 -17.08
CA TRP A 131 0.43 0.08 -17.23
C TRP A 131 1.76 -0.26 -17.89
N GLN A 132 2.82 0.51 -17.62
CA GLN A 132 4.13 0.21 -18.20
C GLN A 132 5.17 0.07 -17.09
N PRO A 133 5.75 -1.13 -16.90
CA PRO A 133 5.40 -2.39 -17.57
C PRO A 133 3.97 -2.87 -17.21
N GLU A 134 3.37 -3.75 -18.00
CA GLU A 134 2.14 -4.48 -17.63
C GLU A 134 2.55 -5.94 -17.49
N ALA A 135 2.54 -6.45 -16.26
CA ALA A 135 2.90 -7.82 -15.99
C ALA A 135 1.75 -8.79 -16.41
N PRO A 136 2.06 -10.01 -16.88
CA PRO A 136 1.08 -10.95 -17.45
C PRO A 136 0.01 -11.42 -16.45
N GLU A 137 0.23 -11.22 -15.16
CA GLU A 137 -0.67 -11.57 -14.06
C GLU A 137 -1.87 -10.63 -13.92
N ILE A 138 -1.83 -9.50 -14.65
CA ILE A 138 -2.89 -8.51 -14.69
C ILE A 138 -3.95 -8.97 -15.70
N VAL A 139 -5.14 -9.29 -15.20
CA VAL A 139 -6.29 -9.71 -16.01
C VAL A 139 -7.37 -8.64 -15.93
N ARG A 140 -7.93 -8.26 -17.08
CA ARG A 140 -9.02 -7.28 -17.16
C ARG A 140 -10.27 -7.94 -17.70
N GLN A 141 -11.37 -7.80 -16.96
CA GLN A 141 -12.66 -8.32 -17.38
C GLN A 141 -13.72 -7.27 -17.07
N ASN A 142 -14.41 -6.77 -18.09
CA ASN A 142 -15.45 -5.75 -17.94
C ASN A 142 -14.96 -4.51 -17.16
N ALA A 143 -15.61 -4.20 -16.03
CA ALA A 143 -15.32 -3.06 -15.17
C ALA A 143 -14.40 -3.40 -13.98
N VAL A 144 -13.71 -4.55 -14.02
CA VAL A 144 -12.76 -4.97 -12.99
C VAL A 144 -11.39 -5.31 -13.58
N MET A 145 -10.36 -5.00 -12.80
CA MET A 145 -9.00 -5.46 -13.03
C MET A 145 -8.62 -6.37 -11.86
N CYS A 146 -8.15 -7.57 -12.15
CA CYS A 146 -7.73 -8.55 -11.17
C CYS A 146 -6.25 -8.87 -11.36
N VAL A 147 -5.55 -9.07 -10.25
CA VAL A 147 -4.21 -9.63 -10.21
C VAL A 147 -4.33 -11.09 -9.82
N ASN A 148 -3.74 -11.99 -10.61
CA ASN A 148 -3.64 -13.41 -10.27
C ASN A 148 -2.37 -13.68 -9.47
N GLU A 149 -2.50 -14.38 -8.35
CA GLU A 149 -1.38 -14.72 -7.46
C GLU A 149 -0.35 -15.67 -8.13
N ASN A 150 -0.81 -16.52 -9.03
CA ASN A 150 -0.06 -17.66 -9.59
C ASN A 150 0.62 -17.39 -10.93
N GLY A 151 0.49 -16.17 -11.47
CA GLY A 151 1.06 -15.85 -12.78
C GLY A 151 2.55 -15.55 -12.74
#